data_AF-A0A0C4EC63-F1
#
_entry.id   AF-A0A0C4EC63-F1
#
_cell.length_a   1.000
_cell.length_b   1.000
_cell.length_c   1.000
_cell.angle_alpha   90.00
_cell.angle_beta   90.00
_cell.angle_gamma   90.00
#
_symmetry.space_group_name_H-M   'P 1'
#
loop_
_entity.id
_entity.type
_entity.pdbx_description
1 polymer ?
#
loop_
_entity_poly.entity_id
_entity_poly.type
_entity_poly.pdbx_seq_one_letter_code
_entity_poly.pdbx_strand_id
1 'polypeptide(L)'
;MPNGRHLVVASHDILRLYDLRDSSAFKGSSVPFLIVPGPPRAGVISQLYIDPTARFMVSIAGTRGWDGSSTETLVGYEINVAAS
;
A
#
# COMPACT_ATOMS: atom_id res chain seq x y z
N MET A 1 -5.31 6.68 6.12
CA MET A 1 -6.34 5.71 6.54
C MET A 1 -7.37 6.41 7.41
N PRO A 2 -8.65 6.00 7.43
CA PRO A 2 -9.69 6.66 8.24
C PRO A 2 -9.38 6.74 9.75
N ASN A 3 -8.47 5.89 10.25
CA ASN A 3 -7.97 5.94 11.62
C ASN A 3 -7.09 7.17 11.97
N GLY A 4 -6.76 8.04 11.00
CA GLY A 4 -5.97 9.25 11.24
C GLY A 4 -4.52 9.02 11.72
N ARG A 5 -4.01 7.79 11.63
CA ARG A 5 -2.65 7.41 12.07
C ARG A 5 -1.82 6.82 10.95
N HIS A 6 -2.43 6.03 10.07
CA HIS A 6 -1.68 5.26 9.09
C HIS A 6 -1.81 5.87 7.69
N LEU A 7 -0.73 5.79 6.91
CA LEU A 7 -0.67 6.17 5.50
C LEU A 7 -0.23 4.95 4.68
N VAL A 8 -1.07 4.55 3.71
CA VAL A 8 -0.71 3.53 2.73
C VAL A 8 -0.42 4.20 1.40
N VAL A 9 0.69 3.82 0.78
CA VAL A 9 1.10 4.32 -0.54
C VAL A 9 1.61 3.17 -1.40
N ALA A 10 1.48 3.32 -2.70
CA ALA A 10 1.94 2.36 -3.69
C ALA A 10 2.53 3.09 -4.90
N SER A 11 3.40 2.41 -5.64
CA SER A 11 3.91 2.91 -6.93
C SER A 11 4.43 1.76 -7.79
N HIS A 12 5.41 1.00 -7.28
CA HIS A 12 5.97 -0.17 -7.95
C HIS A 12 6.18 -1.32 -6.95
N ASP A 13 5.75 -2.51 -7.35
CA ASP A 13 5.97 -3.84 -6.75
C ASP A 13 5.39 -4.11 -5.37
N ILE A 14 5.45 -3.12 -4.48
CA ILE A 14 5.02 -3.22 -3.10
C ILE A 14 4.18 -2.03 -2.68
N LEU A 15 3.35 -2.25 -1.68
CA LEU A 15 2.70 -1.21 -0.92
C LEU A 15 3.48 -0.95 0.37
N ARG A 16 3.44 0.28 0.83
CA ARG A 16 4.14 0.73 2.03
C ARG A 16 3.11 1.27 3.00
N LEU A 17 3.06 0.69 4.20
CA LEU A 17 2.23 1.17 5.29
C LEU A 17 3.10 1.90 6.31
N TYR A 18 2.91 3.20 6.41
CA TYR A 18 3.56 4.06 7.39
C TYR A 18 2.65 4.25 8.59
N ASP A 19 3.23 4.20 9.78
CA ASP A 19 2.64 4.77 10.99
C ASP A 19 3.14 6.21 11.15
N LEU A 20 2.23 7.18 10.99
CA LEU A 20 2.58 8.60 11.05
C LEU A 20 2.94 9.08 12.47
N ARG A 21 2.72 8.24 13.49
CA ARG A 21 3.13 8.52 14.87
C ARG A 21 4.45 7.85 15.24
N ASP A 22 4.97 6.96 14.40
CA ASP A 22 6.26 6.34 14.65
C ASP A 22 7.39 7.30 14.29
N SER A 23 8.19 7.67 15.29
CA SER A 23 9.35 8.55 15.15
C SER A 23 10.66 7.78 14.95
N SER A 24 10.62 6.44 14.96
CA SER A 24 11.78 5.58 14.72
C SER A 24 12.47 5.86 13.37
N ALA A 25 11.68 6.32 12.38
CA ALA A 25 12.11 6.78 11.07
C ALA A 25 13.23 7.84 11.12
N PHE A 26 13.22 8.71 12.14
CA PHE A 26 14.17 9.81 12.27
C PHE A 26 15.46 9.42 13.02
N LYS A 27 15.54 8.19 13.53
CA LYS A 27 16.66 7.71 14.35
C LYS A 27 17.70 6.87 13.58
N GLY A 28 17.70 6.95 12.24
CA GLY A 28 18.67 6.25 11.38
C GLY A 28 18.43 4.75 11.23
N SER A 29 17.29 4.24 11.69
CA SER A 29 16.88 2.84 11.53
C SER A 29 16.28 2.58 10.15
N SER A 30 16.29 1.31 9.75
CA SER A 30 15.69 0.75 8.54
C SER A 30 14.41 1.44 8.10
N VAL A 31 14.29 1.61 6.79
CA VAL A 31 13.08 1.92 6.01
C VAL A 31 11.78 1.86 6.83
N PRO A 32 11.15 3.01 7.16
CA PRO A 32 10.17 3.13 8.24
C PRO A 32 8.73 2.80 7.81
N PHE A 33 8.55 1.64 7.18
CA PHE A 33 7.24 1.17 6.79
C PHE A 33 7.14 -0.35 6.90
N LEU A 34 5.92 -0.82 7.15
CA LEU A 34 5.58 -2.21 6.94
C LEU A 34 5.42 -2.45 5.42
N ILE A 35 6.04 -3.52 4.92
CA ILE A 35 5.85 -3.98 3.54
C ILE A 35 4.51 -4.70 3.48
N VAL A 36 3.61 -4.18 2.65
CA VAL A 36 2.37 -4.86 2.26
C VAL A 36 2.62 -5.50 0.89
N PRO A 37 2.37 -6.82 0.71
CA PRO A 37 2.59 -7.51 -0.55
C PRO A 37 1.87 -6.79 -1.70
N GLY A 38 2.53 -6.62 -2.84
CA GLY A 38 1.91 -6.08 -4.04
C GLY A 38 1.48 -7.18 -5.03
N PRO A 39 1.42 -6.87 -6.33
CA PRO A 39 0.99 -7.84 -7.34
C PRO A 39 1.91 -9.07 -7.44
N PRO A 40 1.39 -10.23 -7.87
CA PRO A 40 2.18 -11.47 -8.02
C PRO A 40 3.41 -11.34 -8.92
N ARG A 41 3.39 -10.36 -9.84
CA ARG A 41 4.50 -9.97 -10.70
C ARG A 41 4.81 -8.50 -10.46
N ALA A 42 6.10 -8.16 -10.44
CA ALA A 42 6.58 -6.78 -10.40
C ALA A 42 5.87 -5.91 -11.46
N GLY A 43 5.45 -4.71 -11.06
CA GLY A 43 4.61 -3.84 -11.86
C GLY A 43 4.13 -2.58 -11.16
N VAL A 44 3.52 -1.68 -11.93
CA VAL A 44 2.98 -0.41 -11.43
C VAL A 44 1.65 -0.64 -10.75
N ILE A 45 1.52 -0.11 -9.53
CA ILE A 45 0.25 0.03 -8.83
C ILE A 45 -0.16 1.49 -8.99
N SER A 46 -1.21 1.75 -9.79
CA SER A 46 -1.65 3.11 -10.11
C SER A 46 -2.81 3.58 -9.24
N GLN A 47 -3.52 2.65 -8.60
CA GLN A 47 -4.70 2.97 -7.81
C GLN A 47 -4.80 2.10 -6.56
N LEU A 48 -5.25 2.75 -5.48
CA LEU A 48 -5.68 2.11 -4.25
C LEU A 48 -7.11 2.54 -3.97
N TYR A 49 -7.98 1.57 -3.73
CA TYR A 49 -9.32 1.81 -3.21
C TYR A 49 -9.43 1.21 -1.82
N ILE A 50 -9.96 1.97 -0.87
CA ILE A 50 -10.26 1.50 0.48
C ILE A 50 -11.74 1.72 0.68
N ASP A 51 -12.43 0.68 1.12
CA ASP A 51 -13.85 0.77 1.36
C ASP A 51 -14.15 1.72 2.55
N PRO A 52 -15.37 2.31 2.63
CA PRO A 52 -15.71 3.25 3.70
C PRO A 52 -15.56 2.69 5.12
N THR A 53 -15.65 1.37 5.31
CA THR A 53 -15.48 0.73 6.61
C THR A 53 -14.02 0.47 6.98
N ALA A 54 -13.09 0.72 6.05
CA ALA A 54 -11.65 0.47 6.19
C ALA A 54 -11.33 -0.99 6.57
N ARG A 55 -12.15 -1.93 6.10
CA ARG A 55 -11.96 -3.38 6.30
C ARG A 55 -11.31 -4.04 5.10
N PHE A 56 -11.52 -3.47 3.92
CA PHE A 56 -11.01 -4.00 2.67
C PHE A 56 -10.29 -2.90 1.89
N MET A 57 -9.15 -3.28 1.33
CA MET A 57 -8.42 -2.47 0.36
C MET A 57 -8.25 -3.28 -0.92
N VAL A 58 -8.23 -2.57 -2.04
CA VAL A 58 -7.94 -3.13 -3.35
C VAL A 58 -6.82 -2.31 -3.97
N SER A 59 -5.75 -2.99 -4.42
CA SER A 59 -4.73 -2.38 -5.28
C SER A 59 -4.93 -2.79 -6.72
N ILE A 60 -4.89 -1.81 -7.61
CA ILE A 60 -5.17 -2.00 -9.04
C ILE A 60 -3.88 -1.72 -9.81
N ALA A 61 -3.49 -2.66 -10.66
CA ALA A 61 -2.38 -2.49 -11.57
C ALA A 61 -2.73 -1.46 -12.66
N GLY A 62 -1.73 -0.70 -13.08
CA GLY A 62 -1.90 0.21 -14.20
C GLY A 62 -0.58 0.54 -14.85
N THR A 63 -0.51 1.70 -15.47
CA THR A 63 0.64 2.13 -16.28
C THR A 63 0.94 3.60 -15.98
N ARG A 64 2.11 4.08 -16.42
CA ARG A 64 2.47 5.52 -16.32
C ARG A 64 2.00 6.34 -17.52
N GLY A 65 1.10 5.81 -18.35
CA GLY A 65 0.58 6.48 -19.55
C GLY A 65 1.01 5.79 -20.85
N TRP A 66 1.31 6.62 -21.87
CA TRP A 66 1.13 6.37 -23.31
C TRP A 66 1.45 4.95 -23.83
N ASP A 67 2.56 4.34 -23.39
CA ASP A 67 2.99 2.99 -23.80
C ASP A 67 3.41 2.09 -22.60
N GLY A 68 2.90 2.35 -21.40
CA GLY A 68 3.26 1.55 -20.24
C GLY A 68 2.59 0.18 -20.24
N SER A 69 3.30 -0.87 -19.81
CA SER A 69 2.70 -2.18 -19.55
C SER A 69 2.07 -2.25 -18.16
N SER A 70 0.97 -2.99 -18.04
CA SER A 70 0.31 -3.31 -16.78
C SER A 70 0.42 -4.80 -16.52
N THR A 71 0.38 -5.22 -15.26
CA THR A 71 0.26 -6.64 -14.91
C THR A 71 -1.17 -7.15 -15.07
N GLU A 72 -2.15 -6.27 -15.35
CA GLU A 72 -3.57 -6.62 -15.50
C GLU A 72 -4.14 -7.35 -14.27
N THR A 73 -3.59 -7.03 -13.09
CA THR A 73 -3.98 -7.65 -11.82
C THR A 73 -4.71 -6.67 -10.91
N LEU A 74 -5.61 -7.25 -10.10
CA LEU A 74 -6.24 -6.62 -8.96
C LEU A 74 -5.98 -7.51 -7.76
N VAL A 75 -5.49 -6.92 -6.67
CA VAL A 75 -5.20 -7.64 -5.42
C VAL A 75 -6.05 -7.07 -4.31
N GLY A 76 -6.77 -7.95 -3.61
CA GLY A 76 -7.58 -7.60 -2.44
C GLY A 76 -6.83 -7.86 -1.14
N TYR A 77 -7.06 -7.00 -0.16
CA TYR A 77 -6.48 -7.07 1.18
C TYR A 77 -7.59 -6.96 2.22
N GLU A 78 -7.49 -7.76 3.26
CA GLU A 78 -8.25 -7.57 4.49
C GLU A 78 -7.41 -6.74 5.48
N ILE A 79 -8.02 -5.70 6.02
CA ILE A 79 -7.41 -4.82 7.02
C ILE A 79 -7.90 -5.28 8.39
N ASN A 80 -6.98 -5.87 9.15
CA ASN A 80 -7.24 -6.33 10.50
C ASN A 80 -6.65 -5.37 11.53
N VAL A 81 -7.32 -5.24 12.67
CA VAL A 81 -6.74 -4.58 13.85
C VAL A 81 -5.78 -5.58 14.49
N ALA A 82 -4.51 -5.21 14.63
CA ALA A 82 -3.59 -6.02 15.43
C ALA A 82 -4.10 -6.02 16.89
N ALA A 83 -4.24 -7.21 17.48
CA ALA A 83 -4.59 -7.33 18.89
C ALA A 83 -3.58 -6.54 19.74
N SER A 84 -4.10 -5.76 20.68
CA SER A 84 -3.31 -4.93 21.62
C SER A 84 -2.54 -5.76 22.62
#